data_AF-Q95SW0-F1
#
_entry.id   AF-Q95SW0-F1
#
_cell.length_a   1.000
_cell.length_b   1.000
_cell.length_c   1.000
_cell.angle_alpha   90.00
_cell.angle_beta   90.00
_cell.angle_gamma   90.00
#
_symmetry.space_group_name_H-M   'P 1'
#
loop_
_entity.id
_entity.type
_entity.pdbx_description
1 polymer ?
#
loop_
_entity_poly.entity_id
_entity_poly.type
_entity_poly.pdbx_seq_one_letter_code
_entity_poly.pdbx_strand_id
1 'polypeptide(L)'
;MADEPQFANARPQVQRDQPTLEEALRLNTADGPRPLTVAEYRARQEKKQLRKHKRSGRRIKLLQQRRLVKEMTQLAKEESARQRYQERLEAIEQELRQSAKTRKRAA
;
A
#
# COMPACT_ATOMS: atom_id res chain seq x y z
N MET A 1 -57.55 6.69 2.81
CA MET A 1 -56.25 7.09 2.24
C MET A 1 -55.90 8.41 2.89
N ALA A 2 -54.98 8.40 3.86
CA ALA A 2 -54.52 9.62 4.52
C ALA A 2 -53.10 9.90 4.04
N ASP A 3 -52.90 11.05 3.40
CA ASP A 3 -51.61 11.48 2.88
C ASP A 3 -50.68 11.85 4.04
N GLU A 4 -49.56 11.13 4.17
CA GLU A 4 -48.53 11.45 5.16
C GLU A 4 -47.75 12.72 4.73
N PRO A 5 -47.51 13.67 5.65
CA PRO A 5 -46.75 14.87 5.31
C PRO A 5 -45.27 14.52 5.09
N GLN A 6 -44.79 14.71 3.86
CA GLN A 6 -43.35 14.65 3.54
C GLN A 6 -42.65 15.89 4.10
N PHE A 7 -41.94 15.73 5.21
CA PHE A 7 -40.98 16.72 5.68
C PHE A 7 -39.76 16.72 4.75
N ALA A 8 -39.64 17.75 3.92
CA ALA A 8 -38.42 17.99 3.16
C ALA A 8 -37.28 18.31 4.14
N ASN A 9 -36.36 17.36 4.33
CA ASN A 9 -35.16 17.58 5.12
C ASN A 9 -34.33 18.71 4.49
N ALA A 10 -34.41 19.91 5.07
CA ALA A 10 -33.55 21.02 4.67
C ALA A 10 -32.08 20.59 4.84
N ARG A 11 -31.26 20.81 3.81
CA ARG A 11 -29.83 20.49 3.86
C ARG A 11 -29.19 21.32 4.98
N PRO A 12 -28.35 20.73 5.85
CA PRO A 12 -27.69 21.49 6.90
C PRO A 12 -26.83 22.60 6.26
N GLN A 13 -27.16 23.85 6.54
CA GLN A 13 -26.30 24.99 6.19
C GLN A 13 -25.14 25.02 7.17
N VAL A 14 -23.93 24.71 6.69
CA VAL A 14 -22.72 24.85 7.49
C VAL A 14 -22.33 26.32 7.50
N GLN A 15 -22.75 27.05 8.54
CA GLN A 15 -22.15 28.35 8.84
C GLN A 15 -20.70 28.09 9.27
N ARG A 16 -19.74 28.56 8.47
CA ARG A 16 -18.30 28.39 8.73
C ARG A 16 -17.73 29.72 9.16
N ASP A 17 -17.76 29.96 10.46
CA ASP A 17 -17.16 31.17 11.05
C ASP A 17 -15.65 31.06 11.21
N GLN A 18 -15.09 29.84 11.13
CA GLN A 18 -13.65 29.58 11.31
C GLN A 18 -13.06 28.75 10.15
N PRO A 19 -11.80 29.02 9.77
CA PRO A 19 -11.10 28.24 8.76
C PRO A 19 -10.90 26.80 9.23
N THR A 20 -10.92 25.87 8.28
CA THR A 20 -10.56 24.46 8.55
C THR A 20 -9.08 24.34 8.91
N LEU A 21 -8.70 23.28 9.64
CA LEU A 21 -7.30 23.03 10.01
C LEU A 21 -6.36 23.04 8.80
N GLU A 22 -6.81 22.52 7.66
CA GLU A 22 -6.03 22.54 6.41
C GLU A 22 -5.83 23.96 5.88
N GLU A 23 -6.84 24.82 5.96
CA GLU A 23 -6.76 26.23 5.56
C GLU A 23 -5.86 27.02 6.50
N ALA A 24 -5.98 26.79 7.82
CA ALA A 24 -5.12 27.41 8.83
C ALA A 24 -3.64 27.04 8.64
N LEU A 25 -3.33 25.78 8.34
CA LEU A 25 -1.96 25.32 8.09
C LEU A 25 -1.38 25.80 6.74
N ARG A 26 -2.24 26.12 5.76
CA ARG A 26 -1.79 26.77 4.51
C ARG A 26 -1.39 28.23 4.75
N LEU A 27 -2.09 28.93 5.64
CA LEU A 27 -1.76 30.30 6.02
C LEU A 27 -0.51 30.36 6.89
N ASN A 28 -0.39 29.45 7.85
CA ASN A 28 0.77 29.32 8.73
C ASN A 28 1.57 28.04 8.43
N THR A 29 2.36 28.10 7.35
CA THR A 29 3.23 26.97 6.92
C THR A 29 4.33 26.62 7.93
N ALA A 30 4.55 27.46 8.94
CA ALA A 30 5.49 27.22 10.04
C ALA A 30 4.94 26.30 11.15
N ASP A 31 3.62 26.23 11.30
CA ASP A 31 2.96 25.47 12.37
C ASP A 31 2.63 24.02 11.95
N GLY A 32 2.91 23.66 10.70
CA GLY A 32 2.63 22.35 10.12
C GLY A 32 3.87 21.51 9.83
N PRO A 33 3.70 20.20 9.56
CA PRO A 33 4.80 19.36 9.09
C PRO A 33 5.36 19.93 7.79
N ARG A 34 6.68 20.10 7.73
CA ARG A 34 7.36 20.68 6.57
C ARG A 34 6.96 19.92 5.30
N PRO A 35 6.44 20.60 4.26
CA PRO A 35 6.05 19.94 3.02
C PRO A 35 7.29 19.31 2.39
N LEU A 36 7.18 18.02 2.05
CA LEU A 36 8.23 17.29 1.35
C LEU A 36 8.29 17.74 -0.10
N THR A 37 9.48 18.08 -0.55
CA THR A 37 9.72 18.29 -1.98
C THR A 37 9.61 16.97 -2.74
N VAL A 38 9.31 17.04 -4.04
CA VAL A 38 9.21 15.85 -4.91
C VAL A 38 10.52 15.05 -4.88
N ALA A 39 11.67 15.72 -4.82
CA ALA A 39 12.99 15.09 -4.73
C ALA A 39 13.17 14.32 -3.40
N GLU A 40 12.83 14.94 -2.27
CA GLU A 40 12.90 14.28 -0.96
C GLU A 40 11.91 13.11 -0.85
N TYR A 41 10.72 13.24 -1.44
CA TYR A 41 9.76 12.15 -1.53
C TYR A 41 10.33 10.97 -2.32
N ARG A 42 10.90 11.21 -3.49
CA ARG A 42 11.57 10.17 -4.31
C ARG A 42 12.71 9.51 -3.55
N ALA A 43 13.59 10.29 -2.92
CA ALA A 43 14.70 9.77 -2.12
C ALA A 43 14.23 8.88 -0.94
N ARG A 44 13.10 9.21 -0.29
CA ARG A 44 12.50 8.34 0.75
C ARG A 44 12.00 7.01 0.20
N GLN A 45 11.45 7.00 -1.01
CA GLN A 45 10.98 5.76 -1.64
C GLN A 45 12.15 4.89 -2.12
N GLU A 46 13.22 5.49 -2.63
CA GLU A 46 14.44 4.78 -3.02
C GLU A 46 15.11 4.09 -1.82
N LYS A 47 15.14 4.73 -0.64
CA LYS A 47 15.66 4.09 0.58
C LYS A 47 14.90 2.83 0.98
N LYS A 48 13.61 2.69 0.65
CA LYS A 48 12.86 1.44 0.93
C LYS A 48 13.30 0.27 0.04
N GLN A 49 13.95 0.56 -1.09
CA GLN A 49 14.53 -0.44 -1.98
C GLN A 49 15.97 -0.84 -1.60
N LEU A 50 16.57 -0.23 -0.57
CA LEU A 50 17.87 -0.63 -0.07
C LEU A 50 17.85 -2.12 0.28
N ARG A 51 18.80 -2.86 -0.29
CA ARG A 51 18.90 -4.31 -0.21
C ARG A 51 18.91 -4.74 1.26
N LYS A 52 17.81 -5.35 1.71
CA LYS A 52 17.72 -5.92 3.06
C LYS A 52 18.87 -6.91 3.26
N HIS A 53 19.63 -6.78 4.36
CA HIS A 53 20.69 -7.73 4.69
C HIS A 53 20.12 -9.16 4.73
N LYS A 54 20.74 -10.06 3.96
CA LYS A 54 20.40 -11.48 3.99
C LYS A 54 20.88 -12.05 5.33
N ARG A 55 19.95 -12.22 6.28
CA ARG A 55 20.26 -12.87 7.56
C ARG A 55 20.43 -14.37 7.33
N SER A 56 21.57 -14.91 7.72
CA SER A 56 21.85 -16.35 7.71
C SER A 56 21.87 -16.90 9.14
N GLY A 57 21.80 -18.23 9.29
CA GLY A 57 21.86 -18.91 10.59
C GLY A 57 20.71 -19.88 10.85
N ARG A 58 20.94 -20.86 11.73
CA ARG A 58 20.01 -21.97 12.01
C ARG A 58 18.61 -21.48 12.40
N ARG A 59 18.53 -20.47 13.29
CA ARG A 59 17.26 -19.90 13.75
C ARG A 59 16.47 -19.24 12.62
N ILE A 60 17.14 -18.50 11.73
CA ILE A 60 16.49 -17.81 10.61
C ILE A 60 15.98 -18.83 9.59
N LYS A 61 16.78 -19.86 9.27
CA LYS A 61 16.35 -20.97 8.39
C LYS A 61 15.10 -21.67 8.95
N LEU A 62 15.07 -21.96 10.25
CA LEU A 62 13.93 -22.61 10.90
C LEU A 62 12.67 -21.73 10.88
N LEU A 63 12.81 -20.42 11.06
CA LEU A 63 11.70 -19.47 10.91
C LEU A 63 11.16 -19.42 9.48
N GLN A 64 12.05 -19.44 8.48
CA GLN A 64 11.65 -19.50 7.07
C GLN A 64 10.90 -20.79 6.75
N GLN A 65 11.40 -21.94 7.21
CA GLN A 65 10.73 -23.23 7.06
C GLN A 65 9.34 -23.25 7.73
N ARG A 66 9.22 -22.72 8.95
CA ARG A 66 7.91 -22.62 9.63
C ARG A 66 6.90 -21.78 8.85
N ARG A 67 7.33 -20.65 8.29
CA ARG A 67 6.46 -19.79 7.45
C ARG A 67 6.03 -20.53 6.20
N LEU A 68 6.96 -21.20 5.52
CA LEU A 68 6.68 -22.03 4.35
C LEU A 68 5.65 -23.11 4.66
N VAL A 69 5.81 -23.85 5.75
CA VAL A 69 4.85 -24.88 6.16
C VAL A 69 3.46 -24.29 6.37
N LYS A 70 3.36 -23.14 7.04
CA LYS A 70 2.07 -22.44 7.24
C LYS A 70 1.43 -22.06 5.91
N GLU A 71 2.19 -21.46 5.00
CA GLU A 71 1.72 -21.09 3.66
C GLU A 71 1.22 -22.31 2.90
N MET A 72 1.99 -23.40 2.85
CA MET A 72 1.60 -24.64 2.19
C MET A 72 0.34 -25.26 2.80
N THR A 73 0.20 -25.26 4.14
CA THR A 73 -1.02 -25.74 4.78
C THR A 73 -2.25 -24.88 4.46
N GLN A 74 -2.07 -23.57 4.29
CA GLN A 74 -3.15 -22.66 3.92
C GLN A 74 -3.57 -22.88 2.46
N LEU A 75 -2.60 -23.01 1.55
CA LEU A 75 -2.87 -23.38 0.16
C LEU A 75 -3.55 -24.74 0.05
N ALA A 76 -3.17 -25.71 0.88
CA ALA A 76 -3.82 -27.01 0.89
C ALA A 76 -5.30 -26.93 1.33
N LYS A 77 -5.66 -25.99 2.21
CA LYS A 77 -7.01 -25.88 2.78
C LYS A 77 -7.95 -24.96 1.99
N GLU A 78 -7.44 -23.86 1.45
CA GLU A 78 -8.26 -22.79 0.85
C GLU A 78 -8.01 -22.70 -0.66
N GLU A 79 -9.03 -22.95 -1.47
CA GLU A 79 -8.94 -22.86 -2.93
C GLU A 79 -8.68 -21.43 -3.42
N SER A 80 -9.25 -20.43 -2.74
CA SER A 80 -8.98 -19.01 -2.99
C SER A 80 -7.53 -18.62 -2.68
N ALA A 81 -6.89 -19.27 -1.70
CA ALA A 81 -5.47 -19.05 -1.43
C ALA A 81 -4.59 -19.65 -2.54
N ARG A 82 -4.97 -20.81 -3.11
CA ARG A 82 -4.28 -21.42 -4.26
C ARG A 82 -4.28 -20.50 -5.48
N GLN A 83 -5.44 -19.94 -5.82
CA GLN A 83 -5.57 -19.01 -6.95
C GLN A 83 -4.69 -17.78 -6.79
N ARG A 84 -4.74 -17.12 -5.62
CA ARG A 84 -3.88 -15.95 -5.33
C ARG A 84 -2.39 -16.27 -5.41
N TYR A 85 -1.99 -17.48 -5.01
CA TYR A 85 -0.60 -17.91 -5.11
C TYR A 85 -0.17 -18.15 -6.56
N GLN A 86 -1.04 -18.74 -7.38
CA GLN A 86 -0.81 -18.89 -8.83
C GLN A 86 -0.67 -17.53 -9.52
N GLU A 87 -1.60 -16.60 -9.29
CA GLU A 87 -1.51 -15.23 -9.83
C GLU A 87 -0.20 -14.54 -9.44
N ARG A 88 0.25 -14.74 -8.19
CA ARG A 88 1.51 -14.18 -7.71
C ARG A 88 2.72 -14.82 -8.39
N LEU A 89 2.71 -16.13 -8.65
CA LEU A 89 3.78 -16.79 -9.40
C LEU A 89 3.84 -16.28 -10.83
N GLU A 90 2.69 -16.14 -11.50
CA GLU A 90 2.60 -15.60 -12.85
C GLU A 90 3.14 -14.16 -12.93
N ALA A 91 2.78 -13.31 -11.97
CA ALA A 91 3.31 -11.94 -11.89
C ALA A 91 4.84 -11.91 -11.76
N ILE A 92 5.42 -12.77 -10.91
CA ILE A 92 6.88 -12.88 -10.75
C ILE A 92 7.55 -13.36 -12.04
N GLU A 93 6.96 -14.35 -12.72
CA GLU A 93 7.48 -14.81 -14.02
C GLU A 93 7.45 -13.71 -15.07
N GLN A 94 6.37 -12.92 -15.12
CA GLN A 94 6.27 -11.79 -16.03
C GLN A 94 7.32 -10.73 -15.73
N GLU A 95 7.54 -10.37 -14.46
CA GLU A 95 8.62 -9.46 -14.04
C GLU A 95 10.00 -9.99 -14.43
N LEU A 96 10.27 -11.28 -14.22
CA LEU A 96 11.53 -11.91 -14.61
C LEU A 96 11.74 -11.84 -16.12
N ARG A 97 10.71 -12.16 -16.92
CA ARG A 97 10.76 -12.06 -18.40
C ARG A 97 10.98 -10.62 -18.85
N GLN A 98 10.30 -9.64 -18.25
CA GLN A 98 10.48 -8.22 -18.55
C GLN A 98 11.89 -7.75 -18.19
N SER A 99 12.39 -8.12 -17.01
CA SER A 99 13.75 -7.80 -16.56
C SER A 99 14.84 -8.42 -17.44
N ALA A 100 14.59 -9.61 -18.00
CA ALA A 100 15.49 -10.23 -18.97
C ALA A 100 15.46 -9.50 -20.32
N LYS A 101 14.29 -9.07 -20.78
CA LYS A 101 14.14 -8.26 -22.01
C LYS A 101 14.82 -6.90 -21.89
N THR A 102 14.74 -6.23 -20.73
CA THR A 102 15.41 -4.94 -20.52
C THR A 102 16.93 -5.11 -20.49
N ARG A 103 17.47 -6.16 -19.87
CA ARG A 103 18.92 -6.45 -19.90
C ARG A 103 19.44 -6.70 -21.32
N LYS A 104 18.71 -7.45 -22.14
CA LYS A 104 19.09 -7.70 -23.55
C LYS A 104 19.09 -6.45 -24.43
N ARG A 105 18.35 -5.40 -24.07
CA ARG A 105 18.29 -4.13 -24.82
C ARG A 105 19.37 -3.13 -24.39
N ALA A 106 19.99 -3.34 -23.23
CA ALA A 106 20.99 -2.45 -22.64
C ALA A 106 22.44 -2.94 -22.86
N ALA A 107 22.61 -4.08 -23.52
CA ALA A 107 23.90 -4.66 -23.94
C ALA A 107 23.97 -4.61 -25.47
#